data_AF-A0A847LC08-F1
#
_entry.id   AF-A0A847LC08-F1
#
_cell.length_a   1.000
_cell.length_b   1.000
_cell.length_c   1.000
_cell.angle_alpha   90.00
_cell.angle_beta   90.00
_cell.angle_gamma   90.00
#
_symmetry.space_group_name_H-M   'P 1'
#
loop_
_entity.id
_entity.type
_entity.pdbx_description
1 polymer ?
#
loop_
_entity_poly.entity_id
_entity_poly.type
_entity_poly.pdbx_seq_one_letter_code
_entity_poly.pdbx_strand_id
1 'polypeptide(L)'
;MKKTLTINLNNIVFHIDEDAYELLQTYLIDVGHHFKSESEKVDIMNDIEARIAELFYEKMDKQKNVITIDDVDTVISIMGKPSQFVDDDETNSADDAQSARKEQSKSRKQKKYYRDIDNRLLGGVASGLAVYLNWDTALVRIIFVLLAFLTSGTFILIYLLMWIIVPKAQTTAQKLEMRGEDVNIETIKNKMVDTKDDHGSEQFKAETNETRTRVWEVIRALLKIGLIFIGAIISIVGVILIASLIFGLIILLLEPEAITNLFPEFFSAFGLSSPDKIILLIISLLLIIGAPIFALINWSMNAISKKEKERPYSGLIIALILWLAGIFMFIGTGTDTLKKLKQNNIITHDWEFNQDAVQKNQTYTTESRTVADFTSIEANGWITIELTQQPEQSVSVKTLSEYLPNVKTEVMNGILKIYSEDKLIKPKITVRIGVDSISNLEANGASEIEFMNSFNVKNLNIRLQGASKSDIKLNSAQKLDVKLLGASKFEASGIADSLFIEGLGASKIDADDLFSKFVKIDASGASKAKVNASEEFIGEANAASKISVSGNPVKRSNSTSGGSFIDYE
;
A
#
# COMPACT_ATOMS: atom_id res chain seq x y z
N MET A 1 62.65 -7.65 -26.11
CA MET A 1 61.23 -7.63 -25.68
C MET A 1 61.22 -7.85 -24.19
N LYS A 2 60.51 -7.01 -23.42
CA LYS A 2 60.32 -7.25 -21.99
C LYS A 2 59.36 -8.43 -21.80
N LYS A 3 59.59 -9.22 -20.76
CA LYS A 3 58.72 -10.35 -20.42
C LYS A 3 57.46 -9.77 -19.77
N THR A 4 56.29 -10.22 -20.20
CA THR A 4 55.00 -9.78 -19.66
C THR A 4 54.39 -10.87 -18.78
N LEU A 5 53.78 -10.44 -17.68
CA LEU A 5 53.09 -11.28 -16.70
C LEU A 5 51.61 -10.88 -16.66
N THR A 6 50.75 -11.85 -16.33
CA THR A 6 49.32 -11.60 -16.13
C THR A 6 49.03 -11.63 -14.66
N ILE A 7 48.46 -10.54 -14.14
CA ILE A 7 48.11 -10.38 -12.73
C ILE A 7 46.60 -10.12 -12.58
N ASN A 8 46.06 -10.44 -11.41
CA ASN A 8 44.69 -10.12 -11.04
C ASN A 8 44.71 -9.17 -9.84
N LEU A 9 44.11 -8.00 -10.00
CA LEU A 9 43.94 -7.00 -8.94
C LEU A 9 42.44 -6.71 -8.81
N ASN A 10 41.87 -6.99 -7.64
CA ASN A 10 40.45 -6.77 -7.34
C ASN A 10 39.48 -7.31 -8.42
N ASN A 11 39.69 -8.57 -8.86
CA ASN A 11 38.93 -9.27 -9.91
C ASN A 11 39.09 -8.71 -11.34
N ILE A 12 40.09 -7.86 -11.60
CA ILE A 12 40.42 -7.34 -12.93
C ILE A 12 41.77 -7.89 -13.37
N VAL A 13 41.82 -8.43 -14.61
CA VAL A 13 43.03 -9.03 -15.18
C VAL A 13 43.83 -7.97 -15.93
N PHE A 14 45.11 -7.85 -15.60
CA PHE A 14 46.06 -6.91 -16.20
C PHE A 14 47.27 -7.64 -16.78
N HIS A 15 47.83 -7.09 -17.86
CA HIS A 15 49.14 -7.50 -18.39
C HIS A 15 50.18 -6.45 -17.99
N ILE A 16 51.26 -6.88 -17.35
CA ILE A 16 52.28 -6.00 -16.76
C ILE A 16 53.68 -6.48 -17.16
N ASP A 17 54.62 -5.57 -17.40
CA ASP A 17 56.03 -5.94 -17.61
C ASP A 17 56.62 -6.58 -16.33
N GLU A 18 57.57 -7.51 -16.45
CA GLU A 18 58.19 -8.22 -15.32
C GLU A 18 58.86 -7.28 -14.31
N ASP A 19 59.53 -6.23 -14.78
CA ASP A 19 60.15 -5.20 -13.95
C ASP A 19 59.12 -4.31 -13.23
N ALA A 20 58.01 -4.02 -13.89
CA ALA A 20 56.88 -3.29 -13.32
C ALA A 20 56.12 -4.12 -12.27
N TYR A 21 56.01 -5.43 -12.49
CA TYR A 21 55.41 -6.38 -11.55
C TYR A 21 56.22 -6.50 -10.27
N GLU A 22 57.54 -6.66 -10.39
CA GLU A 22 58.44 -6.69 -9.23
C GLU A 22 58.31 -5.42 -8.39
N LEU A 23 58.30 -4.24 -9.03
CA LEU A 23 58.12 -2.96 -8.34
C LEU A 23 56.77 -2.85 -7.61
N LEU A 24 55.67 -3.24 -8.27
CA LEU A 24 54.33 -3.23 -7.68
C LEU A 24 54.22 -4.20 -6.49
N GLN A 25 54.81 -5.39 -6.62
CA GLN A 25 54.78 -6.40 -5.56
C GLN A 25 55.60 -5.95 -4.35
N THR A 26 56.80 -5.39 -4.55
CA THR A 26 57.61 -4.80 -3.48
C THR A 26 56.82 -3.70 -2.78
N TYR A 27 56.17 -2.82 -3.55
CA TYR A 27 55.34 -1.76 -2.99
C TYR A 27 54.17 -2.28 -2.13
N LEU A 28 53.40 -3.25 -2.62
CA LEU A 28 52.27 -3.82 -1.85
C LEU A 28 52.73 -4.53 -0.57
N ILE A 29 53.88 -5.22 -0.62
CA ILE A 29 54.51 -5.85 0.56
C ILE A 29 54.91 -4.78 1.58
N ASP A 30 55.60 -3.73 1.14
CA ASP A 30 56.06 -2.64 2.01
C ASP A 30 54.87 -1.92 2.67
N VAL A 31 53.80 -1.65 1.91
CA VAL A 31 52.55 -1.08 2.43
C VAL A 31 51.90 -2.03 3.44
N GLY A 32 51.87 -3.33 3.16
CA GLY A 32 51.30 -4.35 4.04
C GLY A 32 52.05 -4.54 5.37
N HIS A 33 53.34 -4.26 5.42
CA HIS A 33 54.16 -4.32 6.64
C HIS A 33 53.88 -3.17 7.61
N HIS A 34 53.22 -2.09 7.14
CA HIS A 34 52.94 -0.91 7.94
C HIS A 34 51.61 -1.00 8.74
N PHE A 35 50.84 -2.09 8.60
CA PHE A 35 49.61 -2.31 9.35
C PHE A 35 49.85 -3.29 10.52
N LYS A 36 49.46 -2.89 11.74
CA LYS A 36 49.80 -3.60 13.00
C LYS A 36 48.97 -4.89 13.23
N SER A 37 47.74 -4.97 12.68
CA SER A 37 46.80 -6.09 12.90
C SER A 37 46.48 -6.85 11.60
N GLU A 38 46.41 -8.18 11.67
CA GLU A 38 46.14 -9.05 10.51
C GLU A 38 44.73 -8.82 9.92
N SER A 39 43.71 -8.55 10.75
CA SER A 39 42.35 -8.25 10.30
C SER A 39 42.19 -6.83 9.74
N GLU A 40 43.05 -5.91 10.16
CA GLU A 40 43.10 -4.54 9.64
C GLU A 40 43.79 -4.51 8.27
N LYS A 41 44.89 -5.26 8.15
CA LYS A 41 45.68 -5.41 6.95
C LYS A 41 44.88 -5.95 5.77
N VAL A 42 44.07 -6.99 5.96
CA VAL A 42 43.29 -7.60 4.86
C VAL A 42 42.31 -6.61 4.23
N ASP A 43 41.54 -5.89 5.05
CA ASP A 43 40.50 -5.00 4.52
C ASP A 43 41.09 -3.74 3.87
N ILE A 44 42.11 -3.13 4.50
CA ILE A 44 42.77 -1.94 3.96
C ILE A 44 43.52 -2.29 2.67
N MET A 45 44.17 -3.46 2.60
CA MET A 45 44.87 -3.89 1.39
C MET A 45 43.90 -4.12 0.23
N ASN A 46 42.73 -4.70 0.47
CA ASN A 46 41.71 -4.86 -0.55
C ASN A 46 41.24 -3.51 -1.13
N ASP A 47 41.05 -2.49 -0.29
CA ASP A 47 40.67 -1.14 -0.74
C ASP A 47 41.80 -0.43 -1.49
N ILE A 48 43.05 -0.63 -1.07
CA ILE A 48 44.26 -0.13 -1.75
C ILE A 48 44.40 -0.78 -3.13
N GLU A 49 44.27 -2.11 -3.22
CA GLU A 49 44.32 -2.86 -4.48
C GLU A 49 43.18 -2.46 -5.41
N ALA A 50 41.96 -2.27 -4.89
CA ALA A 50 40.82 -1.77 -5.66
C ALA A 50 41.13 -0.40 -6.29
N ARG A 51 41.74 0.52 -5.52
CA ARG A 51 42.12 1.83 -6.04
C ARG A 51 43.24 1.76 -7.07
N ILE A 52 44.24 0.90 -6.85
CA ILE A 52 45.34 0.67 -7.80
C ILE A 52 44.79 0.13 -9.12
N ALA A 53 43.85 -0.83 -9.06
CA ALA A 53 43.18 -1.37 -10.24
C ALA A 53 42.41 -0.29 -11.01
N GLU A 54 41.69 0.61 -10.31
CA GLU A 54 41.02 1.76 -10.93
C GLU A 54 42.01 2.69 -11.66
N LEU A 55 43.15 3.01 -11.04
CA LEU A 55 44.16 3.89 -11.63
C LEU A 55 44.86 3.27 -12.85
N PHE A 56 45.11 1.95 -12.82
CA PHE A 56 45.62 1.24 -13.99
C PHE A 56 44.60 1.19 -15.13
N TYR A 57 43.33 0.97 -14.82
CA TYR A 57 42.26 0.98 -15.81
C TYR A 57 42.15 2.34 -16.52
N GLU A 58 42.23 3.46 -15.78
CA GLU A 58 42.21 4.81 -16.35
C GLU A 58 43.39 5.07 -17.32
N LYS A 59 44.56 4.47 -17.05
CA LYS A 59 45.73 4.62 -17.93
C LYS A 59 45.73 3.70 -19.14
N MET A 60 45.06 2.55 -19.07
CA MET A 60 44.95 1.60 -20.18
C MET A 60 44.00 2.06 -21.29
N ASP A 61 43.00 2.89 -20.97
CA ASP A 61 42.02 3.43 -21.92
C ASP A 61 42.65 4.28 -23.05
N LYS A 62 43.95 4.61 -22.94
CA LYS A 62 44.73 5.41 -23.90
C LYS A 62 45.53 4.56 -24.93
N GLN A 63 44.97 3.47 -25.44
CA GLN A 63 45.59 2.56 -26.44
C GLN A 63 46.83 1.78 -25.98
N LYS A 64 47.07 1.65 -24.67
CA LYS A 64 48.16 0.83 -24.11
C LYS A 64 47.60 -0.51 -23.60
N ASN A 65 48.15 -1.63 -24.08
CA ASN A 65 47.72 -2.98 -23.69
C ASN A 65 48.54 -3.61 -22.54
N VAL A 66 49.65 -2.98 -22.14
CA VAL A 66 50.58 -3.50 -21.12
C VAL A 66 50.96 -2.37 -20.16
N ILE A 67 50.93 -2.65 -18.86
CA ILE A 67 51.37 -1.75 -17.78
C ILE A 67 52.90 -1.75 -17.75
N THR A 68 53.49 -0.57 -17.91
CA THR A 68 54.95 -0.37 -17.88
C THR A 68 55.39 0.15 -16.51
N ILE A 69 56.70 0.11 -16.26
CA ILE A 69 57.29 0.59 -14.99
C ILE A 69 56.95 2.06 -14.68
N ASP A 70 56.89 2.92 -15.71
CA ASP A 70 56.49 4.33 -15.58
C ASP A 70 55.01 4.49 -15.16
N ASP A 71 54.15 3.58 -15.59
CA ASP A 71 52.75 3.57 -15.20
C ASP A 71 52.61 3.18 -13.72
N VAL A 72 53.43 2.23 -13.23
CA VAL A 72 53.49 1.83 -11.81
C VAL A 72 54.05 2.95 -10.94
N ASP A 73 55.15 3.58 -11.35
CA ASP A 73 55.74 4.73 -10.64
C ASP A 73 54.74 5.88 -10.49
N THR A 74 53.96 6.15 -11.55
CA THR A 74 52.89 7.15 -11.49
C THR A 74 51.81 6.76 -10.48
N VAL A 75 51.38 5.50 -10.44
CA VAL A 75 50.39 5.02 -9.46
C VAL A 75 50.94 5.12 -8.04
N ILE A 76 52.19 4.72 -7.80
CA ILE A 76 52.85 4.82 -6.49
C ILE A 76 52.92 6.29 -6.04
N SER A 77 53.24 7.22 -6.95
CA SER A 77 53.27 8.65 -6.62
C SER A 77 51.90 9.23 -6.21
N ILE A 78 50.80 8.68 -6.74
CA ILE A 78 49.43 9.08 -6.37
C ILE A 78 49.03 8.49 -5.02
N MET A 79 49.41 7.24 -4.77
CA MET A 79 49.06 6.51 -3.55
C MET A 79 49.92 6.90 -2.33
N GLY A 80 51.16 7.37 -2.54
CA GLY A 80 52.13 7.76 -1.52
C GLY A 80 53.22 6.69 -1.28
N LYS A 81 54.40 7.08 -0.78
CA LYS A 81 55.50 6.12 -0.48
C LYS A 81 55.41 5.59 0.95
N PRO A 82 55.63 4.27 1.19
CA PRO A 82 55.63 3.65 2.53
C PRO A 82 56.50 4.37 3.57
N SER A 83 57.64 4.91 3.14
CA SER A 83 58.60 5.61 4.01
C SER A 83 58.13 6.99 4.50
N GLN A 84 57.00 7.51 3.99
CA GLN A 84 56.44 8.80 4.40
C GLN A 84 55.42 8.65 5.55
N PHE A 85 55.07 7.42 5.93
CA PHE A 85 54.16 7.12 7.03
C PHE A 85 54.98 6.91 8.30
N VAL A 86 55.25 7.99 9.04
CA VAL A 86 55.86 7.91 10.38
C VAL A 86 54.75 7.49 11.36
N ASP A 87 55.01 6.49 12.19
CA ASP A 87 54.12 6.13 13.29
C ASP A 87 54.14 7.25 14.35
N ASP A 88 52.99 7.87 14.61
CA ASP A 88 52.78 8.92 15.64
C ASP A 88 52.86 8.39 17.09
N ASP A 89 53.60 7.30 17.34
CA ASP A 89 53.81 6.74 18.67
C ASP A 89 55.22 7.10 19.17
N GLU A 90 55.49 8.38 19.42
CA GLU A 90 56.39 8.88 20.49
C GLU A 90 56.58 10.41 20.41
N THR A 91 55.74 11.19 21.10
CA THR A 91 56.12 12.17 22.15
C THR A 91 54.96 13.12 22.46
N ASN A 92 54.41 12.97 23.68
CA ASN A 92 53.66 14.04 24.33
C ASN A 92 54.63 15.20 24.66
N SER A 93 54.50 16.33 23.99
CA SER A 93 54.88 17.64 24.54
C SER A 93 53.99 18.70 23.91
N ALA A 94 53.12 19.26 24.75
CA ALA A 94 52.33 20.43 24.46
C ALA A 94 53.26 21.64 24.34
N ASP A 95 53.50 22.10 23.12
CA ASP A 95 53.89 23.47 22.79
C ASP A 95 53.57 23.73 21.30
N ASP A 96 52.29 23.97 21.09
CA ASP A 96 51.71 25.02 20.24
C ASP A 96 52.24 25.25 18.80
N ALA A 97 51.51 24.62 17.88
CA ALA A 97 50.48 25.33 17.09
C ALA A 97 50.91 26.49 16.16
N GLN A 98 52.09 26.45 15.52
CA GLN A 98 52.41 27.46 14.49
C GLN A 98 53.09 27.01 13.18
N SER A 99 53.35 25.72 12.94
CA SER A 99 54.05 25.29 11.71
C SER A 99 53.28 24.37 10.75
N ALA A 100 52.05 23.94 11.06
CA ALA A 100 51.25 23.08 10.19
C ALA A 100 50.25 23.85 9.28
N ARG A 101 50.50 25.14 8.99
CA ARG A 101 49.58 26.00 8.23
C ARG A 101 50.06 26.43 6.86
N LYS A 102 51.04 25.75 6.27
CA LYS A 102 51.46 26.01 4.89
C LYS A 102 51.46 24.73 4.06
N GLU A 103 50.64 24.79 3.02
CA GLU A 103 50.66 23.95 1.81
C GLU A 103 50.00 22.56 1.89
N GLN A 104 48.68 22.57 2.07
CA GLN A 104 47.83 21.75 1.21
C GLN A 104 46.93 22.69 0.40
N SER A 105 47.40 23.07 -0.79
CA SER A 105 46.48 23.55 -1.81
C SER A 105 45.49 22.42 -2.08
N LYS A 106 44.25 22.54 -1.58
CA LYS A 106 43.14 21.66 -1.97
C LYS A 106 42.96 21.80 -3.48
N SER A 107 43.64 20.94 -4.24
CA SER A 107 43.23 20.61 -5.59
C SER A 107 41.81 20.04 -5.44
N ARG A 108 40.78 20.85 -5.69
CA ARG A 108 39.40 20.37 -5.74
C ARG A 108 39.31 19.45 -6.96
N LYS A 109 39.67 18.18 -6.78
CA LYS A 109 39.34 17.13 -7.74
C LYS A 109 37.81 17.02 -7.85
N GLN A 110 37.35 16.64 -9.04
CA GLN A 110 35.93 16.53 -9.33
C GLN A 110 35.28 15.52 -8.37
N LYS A 111 34.35 16.00 -7.55
CA LYS A 111 33.47 15.14 -6.75
C LYS A 111 32.67 14.25 -7.71
N LYS A 112 32.56 12.97 -7.39
CA LYS A 112 31.65 12.06 -8.09
C LYS A 112 30.41 11.83 -7.26
N TYR A 113 29.25 11.78 -7.92
CA TYR A 113 28.00 11.52 -7.22
C TYR A 113 27.79 10.02 -7.03
N TYR A 114 27.74 9.59 -5.77
CA TYR A 114 27.42 8.23 -5.38
C TYR A 114 26.25 8.23 -4.39
N ARG A 115 25.49 7.13 -4.36
CA ARG A 115 24.51 6.88 -3.29
C ARG A 115 25.23 6.41 -2.04
N ASP A 116 24.99 7.11 -0.95
CA ASP A 116 25.53 6.79 0.36
C ASP A 116 24.66 5.72 1.04
N ILE A 117 25.28 4.57 1.37
CA ILE A 117 24.61 3.41 1.96
C ILE A 117 24.53 3.53 3.49
N ASP A 118 25.51 4.18 4.12
CA ASP A 118 25.69 4.18 5.57
C ASP A 118 24.58 5.00 6.25
N ASN A 119 24.14 6.10 5.62
CA ASN A 119 23.05 6.96 6.10
C ASN A 119 21.78 6.87 5.22
N ARG A 120 21.40 5.65 4.83
CA ARG A 120 20.21 5.40 3.98
C ARG A 120 18.90 5.37 4.77
N LEU A 121 17.89 6.10 4.28
CA LEU A 121 16.48 5.93 4.68
C LEU A 121 15.68 5.24 3.57
N LEU A 122 15.85 5.72 2.33
CA LEU A 122 15.31 5.14 1.10
C LEU A 122 16.42 5.20 0.05
N GLY A 123 16.95 4.06 -0.39
CA GLY A 123 17.92 3.98 -1.50
C GLY A 123 19.24 4.77 -1.40
N GLY A 124 19.48 5.62 -0.40
CA GLY A 124 20.73 6.39 -0.23
C GLY A 124 20.88 7.62 -1.14
N VAL A 125 19.88 7.94 -1.97
CA VAL A 125 19.93 9.01 -2.99
C VAL A 125 20.05 10.39 -2.35
N ALA A 126 19.20 10.68 -1.36
CA ALA A 126 19.16 11.98 -0.69
C ALA A 126 20.42 12.22 0.17
N SER A 127 20.94 11.17 0.82
CA SER A 127 22.18 11.26 1.61
C SER A 127 23.39 11.51 0.69
N GLY A 128 23.50 10.74 -0.40
CA GLY A 128 24.55 10.96 -1.38
C GLY A 128 24.50 12.37 -1.98
N LEU A 129 23.30 12.90 -2.26
CA LEU A 129 23.14 14.22 -2.86
C LEU A 129 23.53 15.32 -1.86
N ALA A 130 23.24 15.12 -0.58
CA ALA A 130 23.65 16.01 0.49
C ALA A 130 25.18 16.07 0.63
N VAL A 131 25.87 14.92 0.60
CA VAL A 131 27.34 14.85 0.64
C VAL A 131 27.96 15.53 -0.59
N TYR A 132 27.40 15.27 -1.78
CA TYR A 132 27.87 15.88 -3.02
C TYR A 132 27.74 17.41 -3.00
N LEU A 133 26.58 17.92 -2.59
CA LEU A 133 26.28 19.36 -2.48
C LEU A 133 26.84 20.05 -1.23
N ASN A 134 27.41 19.27 -0.30
CA ASN A 134 27.86 19.75 1.02
C ASN A 134 26.72 20.41 1.83
N TRP A 135 25.54 19.80 1.79
CA TRP A 135 24.32 20.23 2.49
C TRP A 135 23.97 19.26 3.63
N ASP A 136 23.11 19.71 4.55
CA ASP A 136 22.52 18.83 5.55
C ASP A 136 21.57 17.82 4.86
N THR A 137 21.76 16.54 5.19
CA THR A 137 20.94 15.43 4.67
C THR A 137 19.46 15.59 5.01
N ALA A 138 19.14 16.15 6.18
CA ALA A 138 17.77 16.41 6.58
C ALA A 138 17.11 17.47 5.70
N LEU A 139 17.84 18.54 5.33
CA LEU A 139 17.32 19.59 4.44
C LEU A 139 17.02 19.04 3.05
N VAL A 140 17.91 18.22 2.49
CA VAL A 140 17.67 17.58 1.18
C VAL A 140 16.43 16.68 1.22
N ARG A 141 16.22 15.94 2.31
CA ARG A 141 15.02 15.12 2.52
C ARG A 141 13.74 15.96 2.58
N ILE A 142 13.74 17.07 3.33
CA ILE A 142 12.59 17.98 3.43
C ILE A 142 12.23 18.56 2.06
N ILE A 143 13.24 18.98 1.28
CA ILE A 143 13.04 19.49 -0.08
C ILE A 143 12.39 18.43 -0.98
N PHE A 144 12.85 17.17 -0.91
CA PHE A 144 12.27 16.09 -1.72
C PHE A 144 10.81 15.80 -1.35
N VAL A 145 10.47 15.80 -0.06
CA VAL A 145 9.08 15.63 0.41
C VAL A 145 8.23 16.81 -0.06
N LEU A 146 8.71 18.04 0.09
CA LEU A 146 8.02 19.24 -0.36
C LEU A 146 7.76 19.20 -1.87
N LEU A 147 8.76 18.83 -2.68
CA LEU A 147 8.60 18.67 -4.13
C LEU A 147 7.62 17.56 -4.51
N ALA A 148 7.56 16.46 -3.76
CA ALA A 148 6.57 15.41 -3.97
C ALA A 148 5.14 15.95 -3.79
N PHE A 149 4.89 16.78 -2.78
CA PHE A 149 3.58 17.41 -2.56
C PHE A 149 3.26 18.50 -3.59
N LEU A 150 4.23 19.35 -3.95
CA LEU A 150 4.03 20.43 -4.93
C LEU A 150 3.75 19.92 -6.34
N THR A 151 4.27 18.74 -6.70
CA THR A 151 4.15 18.17 -8.05
C THR A 151 3.10 17.06 -8.16
N SER A 152 2.19 16.97 -7.18
CA SER A 152 1.14 15.93 -7.11
C SER A 152 1.70 14.50 -7.24
N GLY A 153 2.86 14.25 -6.63
CA GLY A 153 3.51 12.93 -6.63
C GLY A 153 4.43 12.63 -7.81
N THR A 154 4.49 13.48 -8.84
CA THR A 154 5.36 13.25 -10.02
C THR A 154 6.84 13.14 -9.65
N PHE A 155 7.29 13.93 -8.68
CA PHE A 155 8.68 13.92 -8.22
C PHE A 155 9.12 12.59 -7.59
N ILE A 156 8.17 11.76 -7.12
CA ILE A 156 8.47 10.42 -6.59
C ILE A 156 9.05 9.52 -7.68
N LEU A 157 8.57 9.64 -8.93
CA LEU A 157 9.10 8.88 -10.05
C LEU A 157 10.53 9.28 -10.40
N ILE A 158 10.85 10.57 -10.30
CA ILE A 158 12.21 11.10 -10.50
C ILE A 158 13.16 10.52 -9.44
N TYR A 159 12.71 10.46 -8.19
CA TYR A 159 13.49 9.86 -7.11
C TYR A 159 13.79 8.37 -7.35
N LEU A 160 12.78 7.61 -7.78
CA LEU A 160 12.96 6.20 -8.15
C LEU A 160 13.92 6.03 -9.33
N LEU A 161 13.85 6.91 -10.33
CA LEU A 161 14.76 6.92 -11.46
C LEU A 161 16.22 7.16 -11.02
N MET A 162 16.45 8.15 -10.15
CA MET A 162 17.78 8.40 -9.57
C MET A 162 18.28 7.22 -8.74
N TRP A 163 17.38 6.50 -8.06
CA TRP A 163 17.77 5.32 -7.29
C TRP A 163 18.31 4.18 -8.19
N ILE A 164 17.72 4.00 -9.37
CA ILE A 164 18.16 2.99 -10.35
C ILE A 164 19.46 3.41 -11.04
N ILE A 165 19.58 4.67 -11.44
CA ILE A 165 20.70 5.15 -12.27
C ILE A 165 21.98 5.35 -11.45
N VAL A 166 21.88 5.90 -10.24
CA VAL A 166 23.07 6.34 -9.50
C VAL A 166 23.75 5.13 -8.84
N PRO A 167 25.06 4.93 -9.01
CA PRO A 167 25.79 3.84 -8.38
C PRO A 167 25.91 4.03 -6.87
N LYS A 168 26.08 2.93 -6.13
CA LYS A 168 26.28 2.94 -4.67
C LYS A 168 27.78 3.02 -4.34
N ALA A 169 28.19 3.80 -3.34
CA ALA A 169 29.58 3.82 -2.86
C ALA A 169 29.83 2.59 -1.97
N GLN A 170 30.73 1.69 -2.41
CA GLN A 170 31.03 0.45 -1.68
C GLN A 170 32.39 0.46 -0.98
N THR A 171 33.41 1.04 -1.61
CA THR A 171 34.79 1.07 -1.09
C THR A 171 35.07 2.35 -0.30
N THR A 172 36.05 2.33 0.61
CA THR A 172 36.47 3.54 1.34
C THR A 172 36.97 4.61 0.37
N ALA A 173 37.66 4.20 -0.69
CA ALA A 173 38.05 5.06 -1.80
C ALA A 173 36.87 5.82 -2.43
N GLN A 174 35.78 5.13 -2.79
CA GLN A 174 34.59 5.77 -3.36
C GLN A 174 33.88 6.72 -2.38
N LYS A 175 33.92 6.41 -1.08
CA LYS A 175 33.39 7.29 -0.02
C LYS A 175 34.23 8.57 0.14
N LEU A 176 35.53 8.49 -0.07
CA LEU A 176 36.42 9.66 -0.11
C LEU A 176 36.19 10.47 -1.39
N GLU A 177 36.00 9.80 -2.54
CA GLU A 177 35.67 10.47 -3.82
C GLU A 177 34.37 11.29 -3.78
N MET A 178 33.30 10.78 -3.14
CA MET A 178 32.05 11.55 -3.01
C MET A 178 32.20 12.81 -2.15
N ARG A 179 33.11 12.77 -1.17
CA ARG A 179 33.43 13.91 -0.29
C ARG A 179 34.38 14.90 -0.97
N GLY A 180 35.10 14.47 -2.00
CA GLY A 180 36.13 15.25 -2.68
C GLY A 180 37.43 15.31 -1.89
N GLU A 181 37.69 14.26 -1.09
CA GLU A 181 38.96 14.05 -0.39
C GLU A 181 39.93 13.29 -1.30
N ASP A 182 41.23 13.50 -1.11
CA ASP A 182 42.24 12.77 -1.87
C ASP A 182 42.24 11.30 -1.46
N VAL A 183 42.30 10.40 -2.44
CA VAL A 183 42.31 8.95 -2.21
C VAL A 183 43.76 8.48 -2.21
N ASN A 184 44.39 8.47 -1.03
CA ASN A 184 45.76 7.99 -0.79
C ASN A 184 45.78 6.99 0.38
N ILE A 185 46.93 6.34 0.63
CA ILE A 185 47.01 5.31 1.68
C ILE A 185 46.66 5.86 3.06
N GLU A 186 47.10 7.07 3.39
CA GLU A 186 46.89 7.70 4.69
C GLU A 186 45.40 8.00 4.96
N THR A 187 44.69 8.55 3.98
CA THR A 187 43.25 8.85 4.08
C THR A 187 42.40 7.59 4.12
N ILE A 188 42.77 6.55 3.35
CA ILE A 188 42.10 5.23 3.41
C ILE A 188 42.35 4.58 4.78
N LYS A 189 43.60 4.57 5.28
CA LYS A 189 43.97 4.06 6.61
C LYS A 189 43.20 4.78 7.70
N ASN A 190 43.29 6.11 7.75
CA ASN A 190 42.65 6.93 8.78
C ASN A 190 41.13 6.73 8.81
N LYS A 191 40.48 6.63 7.63
CA LYS A 191 39.03 6.43 7.58
C LYS A 191 38.61 4.99 7.92
N MET A 192 39.44 4.00 7.60
CA MET A 192 39.17 2.61 7.97
C MET A 192 39.34 2.36 9.46
N VAL A 193 40.37 2.94 10.08
CA VAL A 193 40.61 2.90 11.53
C VAL A 193 39.47 3.60 12.28
N ASP A 194 39.07 4.79 11.84
CA ASP A 194 37.93 5.55 12.37
C ASP A 194 36.58 4.79 12.24
N THR A 195 36.48 3.84 11.31
CA THR A 195 35.30 2.97 11.16
C THR A 195 35.36 1.70 12.04
N LYS A 196 36.57 1.25 12.43
CA LYS A 196 36.79 0.05 13.26
C LYS A 196 36.86 0.35 14.76
N ASP A 197 37.34 1.54 15.15
CA ASP A 197 37.32 2.01 16.54
C ASP A 197 35.93 2.48 17.00
N ASP A 198 34.93 2.45 16.12
CA ASP A 198 33.52 2.65 16.47
C ASP A 198 32.92 1.40 17.15
N HIS A 199 33.52 0.99 18.27
CA HIS A 199 32.81 0.27 19.33
C HIS A 199 31.86 1.23 20.04
N GLY A 200 30.83 1.66 19.31
CA GLY A 200 29.88 2.69 19.72
C GLY A 200 28.43 2.36 19.36
N SER A 201 28.02 1.09 19.47
CA SER A 201 26.60 0.68 19.37
C SER A 201 25.69 1.31 20.45
N GLU A 202 26.25 2.14 21.34
CA GLU A 202 25.54 2.94 22.34
C GLU A 202 25.44 4.44 21.98
N GLN A 203 26.34 5.01 21.17
CA GLN A 203 26.27 6.42 20.75
C GLN A 203 25.53 6.62 19.41
N PHE A 204 25.53 5.64 18.50
CA PHE A 204 24.76 5.72 17.26
C PHE A 204 23.24 5.49 17.47
N LYS A 205 22.83 4.99 18.64
CA LYS A 205 21.42 5.00 19.08
C LYS A 205 20.99 6.34 19.70
N ALA A 206 21.94 7.20 20.06
CA ALA A 206 21.64 8.51 20.64
C ALA A 206 21.40 9.58 19.56
N GLU A 207 22.10 9.51 18.42
CA GLU A 207 21.92 10.50 17.34
C GLU A 207 20.82 10.12 16.33
N THR A 208 20.44 8.83 16.28
CA THR A 208 19.22 8.38 15.59
C THR A 208 17.94 8.68 16.38
N ASN A 209 18.05 8.97 17.69
CA ASN A 209 16.94 9.50 18.47
C ASN A 209 16.78 11.02 18.31
N GLU A 210 17.85 11.80 18.17
CA GLU A 210 17.74 13.26 18.05
C GLU A 210 17.26 13.74 16.67
N THR A 211 17.61 13.01 15.60
CA THR A 211 17.09 13.33 14.25
C THR A 211 15.71 12.71 13.99
N ARG A 212 15.38 11.56 14.60
CA ARG A 212 14.01 11.01 14.59
C ARG A 212 13.04 11.91 15.36
N THR A 213 13.45 12.50 16.48
CA THR A 213 12.60 13.46 17.21
C THR A 213 12.38 14.72 16.38
N ARG A 214 13.41 15.29 15.74
CA ARG A 214 13.23 16.48 14.87
C ARG A 214 12.35 16.22 13.66
N VAL A 215 12.49 15.08 12.98
CA VAL A 215 11.61 14.70 11.85
C VAL A 215 10.18 14.47 12.35
N TRP A 216 10.01 13.79 13.48
CA TRP A 216 8.70 13.58 14.08
C TRP A 216 8.06 14.88 14.58
N GLU A 217 8.85 15.83 15.07
CA GLU A 217 8.40 17.17 15.46
C GLU A 217 7.95 17.99 14.26
N VAL A 218 8.68 17.94 13.14
CA VAL A 218 8.28 18.61 11.90
C VAL A 218 7.02 17.98 11.31
N ILE A 219 6.94 16.65 11.26
CA ILE A 219 5.72 15.94 10.81
C ILE A 219 4.53 16.26 11.72
N ARG A 220 4.73 16.23 13.04
CA ARG A 220 3.69 16.58 14.01
C ARG A 220 3.28 18.05 13.88
N ALA A 221 4.21 18.96 13.61
CA ALA A 221 3.91 20.38 13.38
C ALA A 221 3.10 20.57 12.10
N LEU A 222 3.49 19.94 10.99
CA LEU A 222 2.77 19.99 9.71
C LEU A 222 1.36 19.38 9.83
N LEU A 223 1.23 18.22 10.48
CA LEU A 223 -0.06 17.59 10.75
C LEU A 223 -0.93 18.45 11.66
N LYS A 224 -0.36 19.07 12.69
CA LYS A 224 -1.08 19.98 13.59
C LYS A 224 -1.60 21.20 12.82
N ILE A 225 -0.80 21.78 11.93
CA ILE A 225 -1.21 22.91 11.08
C ILE A 225 -2.35 22.49 10.14
N GLY A 226 -2.23 21.33 9.48
CA GLY A 226 -3.28 20.80 8.61
C GLY A 226 -4.59 20.52 9.35
N LEU A 227 -4.53 19.91 10.53
CA LEU A 227 -5.71 19.63 11.36
C LEU A 227 -6.36 20.92 11.89
N ILE A 228 -5.57 21.95 12.23
CA ILE A 228 -6.13 23.27 12.60
C ILE A 228 -6.87 23.90 11.43
N PHE A 229 -6.32 23.83 10.21
CA PHE A 229 -6.96 24.39 9.01
C PHE A 229 -8.27 23.67 8.67
N ILE A 230 -8.25 22.33 8.69
CA ILE A 230 -9.46 21.51 8.49
C ILE A 230 -10.49 21.81 9.58
N GLY A 231 -10.07 21.86 10.85
CA GLY A 231 -10.93 22.21 11.97
C GLY A 231 -11.54 23.62 11.85
N ALA A 232 -10.80 24.58 11.32
CA ALA A 232 -11.28 25.94 11.07
C ALA A 232 -12.32 25.99 9.94
N ILE A 233 -12.12 25.23 8.85
CA ILE A 233 -13.12 25.14 7.78
C ILE A 233 -14.41 24.50 8.30
N ILE A 234 -14.30 23.38 9.02
CA ILE A 234 -15.44 22.68 9.61
C ILE A 234 -16.18 23.58 10.61
N SER A 235 -15.46 24.38 11.40
CA SER A 235 -16.10 25.30 12.35
C SER A 235 -16.82 26.44 11.64
N ILE A 236 -16.27 27.02 10.57
CA ILE A 236 -16.94 28.08 9.79
C ILE A 236 -18.22 27.54 9.14
N VAL A 237 -18.12 26.42 8.41
CA VAL A 237 -19.28 25.77 7.78
C VAL A 237 -20.31 25.39 8.84
N GLY A 238 -19.84 24.87 9.97
CA GLY A 238 -20.66 24.51 11.10
C GLY A 238 -21.43 25.69 11.70
N VAL A 239 -20.77 26.83 11.93
CA VAL A 239 -21.41 28.06 12.45
C VAL A 239 -22.47 28.57 11.48
N ILE A 240 -22.21 28.53 10.17
CA ILE A 240 -23.21 28.91 9.16
C ILE A 240 -24.44 28.00 9.25
N LEU A 241 -24.24 26.68 9.32
CA LEU A 241 -25.34 25.72 9.46
C LEU A 241 -26.14 25.93 10.75
N ILE A 242 -25.47 26.14 11.88
CA ILE A 242 -26.13 26.44 13.16
C ILE A 242 -26.94 27.73 13.06
N ALA A 243 -26.38 28.79 12.45
CA ALA A 243 -27.09 30.06 12.26
C ALA A 243 -28.34 29.88 11.38
N SER A 244 -28.26 29.08 10.31
CA SER A 244 -29.41 28.74 9.47
C SER A 244 -30.48 27.95 10.25
N LEU A 245 -30.09 27.01 11.11
CA LEU A 245 -31.02 26.26 11.96
C LEU A 245 -31.68 27.15 13.01
N ILE A 246 -30.93 28.06 13.65
CA ILE A 246 -31.48 29.03 14.60
C ILE A 246 -32.46 29.97 13.91
N PHE A 247 -32.11 30.45 12.71
CA PHE A 247 -32.99 31.31 11.93
C PHE A 247 -34.31 30.60 11.56
N GLY A 248 -34.22 29.35 11.10
CA GLY A 248 -35.40 28.51 10.87
C GLY A 248 -36.22 28.30 12.14
N LEU A 249 -35.57 28.06 13.28
CA LEU A 249 -36.26 27.93 14.57
C LEU A 249 -37.00 29.22 14.97
N ILE A 250 -36.38 30.39 14.78
CA ILE A 250 -37.00 31.69 15.07
C ILE A 250 -38.23 31.91 14.21
N ILE A 251 -38.13 31.69 12.89
CA ILE A 251 -39.29 31.81 11.98
C ILE A 251 -40.42 30.90 12.44
N LEU A 252 -40.12 29.65 12.79
CA LEU A 252 -41.11 28.68 13.24
C LEU A 252 -41.77 29.06 14.58
N LEU A 253 -41.05 29.76 15.46
CA LEU A 253 -41.60 30.27 16.72
C LEU A 253 -42.50 31.50 16.51
N LEU A 254 -42.21 32.34 15.52
CA LEU A 254 -43.01 33.53 15.22
C LEU A 254 -44.25 33.17 14.38
N GLU A 255 -44.08 32.32 13.37
CA GLU A 255 -45.13 31.89 12.45
C GLU A 255 -45.00 30.38 12.20
N PRO A 256 -45.66 29.54 13.02
CA PRO A 256 -45.49 28.08 13.01
C PRO A 256 -45.80 27.39 11.68
N GLU A 257 -46.59 28.03 10.81
CA GLU A 257 -46.98 27.48 9.51
C GLU A 257 -46.14 28.02 8.33
N ALA A 258 -45.31 29.05 8.55
CA ALA A 258 -44.55 29.70 7.48
C ALA A 258 -43.62 28.72 6.76
N ILE A 259 -42.85 27.92 7.51
CA ILE A 259 -41.88 26.98 6.93
C ILE A 259 -42.57 25.77 6.31
N THR A 260 -43.66 25.29 6.90
CA THR A 260 -44.44 24.16 6.35
C THR A 260 -45.11 24.53 5.02
N ASN A 261 -45.52 25.79 4.87
CA ASN A 261 -46.11 26.30 3.63
C ASN A 261 -45.07 26.56 2.54
N LEU A 262 -43.81 26.85 2.90
CA LEU A 262 -42.71 27.01 1.95
C LEU A 262 -42.25 25.67 1.34
N PHE A 263 -42.30 24.57 2.10
CA PHE A 263 -41.85 23.25 1.66
C PHE A 263 -42.86 22.13 2.00
N PRO A 264 -44.10 22.20 1.49
CA PRO A 264 -45.19 21.30 1.90
C PRO A 264 -44.91 19.83 1.55
N GLU A 265 -44.31 19.56 0.40
CA GLU A 265 -43.94 18.21 -0.04
C GLU A 265 -42.86 17.59 0.87
N PHE A 266 -41.90 18.39 1.32
CA PHE A 266 -40.84 17.93 2.21
C PHE A 266 -41.42 17.51 3.56
N PHE A 267 -42.13 18.39 4.26
CA PHE A 267 -42.65 18.07 5.60
C PHE A 267 -43.71 16.96 5.59
N SER A 268 -44.52 16.88 4.53
CA SER A 268 -45.50 15.79 4.37
C SER A 268 -44.83 14.44 4.10
N ALA A 269 -43.77 14.38 3.28
CA ALA A 269 -43.01 13.15 3.02
C ALA A 269 -42.37 12.58 4.29
N PHE A 270 -41.94 13.43 5.23
CA PHE A 270 -41.36 13.02 6.51
C PHE A 270 -42.40 12.86 7.64
N GLY A 271 -43.70 12.96 7.35
CA GLY A 271 -44.77 12.81 8.36
C GLY A 271 -44.75 13.89 9.45
N LEU A 272 -44.06 15.00 9.21
CA LEU A 272 -43.84 16.13 10.10
C LEU A 272 -44.97 17.15 9.98
N SER A 273 -46.21 16.71 10.20
CA SER A 273 -47.41 17.54 9.99
C SER A 273 -47.74 18.48 11.16
N SER A 274 -47.07 18.32 12.31
CA SER A 274 -47.31 19.11 13.52
C SER A 274 -46.14 20.05 13.79
N PRO A 275 -46.36 21.37 13.92
CA PRO A 275 -45.31 22.36 14.17
C PRO A 275 -44.41 21.99 15.36
N ASP A 276 -44.97 21.47 16.45
CA ASP A 276 -44.22 21.08 17.65
C ASP A 276 -43.15 20.02 17.38
N LYS A 277 -43.41 19.08 16.45
CA LYS A 277 -42.44 18.04 16.06
C LYS A 277 -41.33 18.60 15.19
N ILE A 278 -41.63 19.59 14.35
CA ILE A 278 -40.62 20.29 13.55
C ILE A 278 -39.72 21.12 14.48
N ILE A 279 -40.27 21.80 15.48
CA ILE A 279 -39.52 22.53 16.50
C ILE A 279 -38.57 21.57 17.23
N LEU A 280 -39.06 20.43 17.72
CA LEU A 280 -38.24 19.42 18.40
C LEU A 280 -37.16 18.83 17.49
N LEU A 281 -37.46 18.62 16.20
CA LEU A 281 -36.49 18.14 15.23
C LEU A 281 -35.36 19.17 15.02
N ILE A 282 -35.68 20.44 14.81
CA ILE A 282 -34.69 21.50 14.63
C ILE A 282 -33.82 21.66 15.88
N ILE A 283 -34.41 21.61 17.08
CA ILE A 283 -33.67 21.62 18.35
C ILE A 283 -32.72 20.42 18.44
N SER A 284 -33.19 19.22 18.08
CA SER A 284 -32.36 18.01 18.11
C SER A 284 -31.18 18.07 17.12
N LEU A 285 -31.40 18.58 15.91
CA LEU A 285 -30.36 18.80 14.90
C LEU A 285 -29.35 19.86 15.35
N LEU A 286 -29.80 20.93 15.99
CA LEU A 286 -28.94 21.97 16.55
C LEU A 286 -28.01 21.40 17.62
N LEU A 287 -28.49 20.47 18.47
CA LEU A 287 -27.65 19.81 19.46
C LEU A 287 -26.70 18.78 18.83
N ILE A 288 -27.16 17.97 17.86
CA ILE A 288 -26.36 16.95 17.19
C ILE A 288 -25.21 17.57 16.39
N ILE A 289 -25.45 18.69 15.72
CA ILE A 289 -24.46 19.38 14.88
C ILE A 289 -23.66 20.38 15.73
N GLY A 290 -24.35 21.15 16.57
CA GLY A 290 -23.75 22.22 17.36
C GLY A 290 -22.80 21.75 18.45
N ALA A 291 -23.08 20.63 19.13
CA ALA A 291 -22.21 20.15 20.19
C ALA A 291 -20.83 19.66 19.70
N PRO A 292 -20.71 18.87 18.60
CA PRO A 292 -19.42 18.54 17.99
C PRO A 292 -18.66 19.77 17.49
N ILE A 293 -19.35 20.74 16.87
CA ILE A 293 -18.72 21.98 16.42
C ILE A 293 -18.19 22.79 17.61
N PHE A 294 -18.95 22.90 18.68
CA PHE A 294 -18.52 23.56 19.92
C PHE A 294 -17.29 22.86 20.53
N ALA A 295 -17.28 21.52 20.57
CA ALA A 295 -16.13 20.74 21.02
C ALA A 295 -14.89 20.96 20.13
N LEU A 296 -15.07 21.01 18.81
CA LEU A 296 -14.00 21.28 17.84
C LEU A 296 -13.45 22.70 17.96
N ILE A 297 -14.30 23.70 18.18
CA ILE A 297 -13.87 25.09 18.43
C ILE A 297 -13.05 25.15 19.72
N ASN A 298 -13.52 24.54 20.80
CA ASN A 298 -12.80 24.51 22.07
C ASN A 298 -11.45 23.77 21.95
N TRP A 299 -11.41 22.68 21.19
CA TRP A 299 -10.18 21.94 20.88
C TRP A 299 -9.20 22.75 20.01
N SER A 300 -9.70 23.43 18.97
CA SER A 300 -8.89 24.27 18.07
C SER A 300 -8.28 25.47 18.80
N MET A 301 -9.06 26.13 19.67
CA MET A 301 -8.56 27.21 20.53
C MET A 301 -7.47 26.71 21.49
N ASN A 302 -7.61 25.50 22.03
CA ASN A 302 -6.59 24.88 22.87
C ASN A 302 -5.33 24.50 22.08
N ALA A 303 -5.46 24.09 20.81
CA ALA A 303 -4.33 23.73 19.98
C ALA A 303 -3.39 24.92 19.69
N ILE A 304 -3.91 26.16 19.70
CA ILE A 304 -3.20 27.40 19.41
C ILE A 304 -2.60 28.06 20.67
N SER A 305 -3.20 27.84 21.85
CA SER A 305 -2.76 28.48 23.10
C SER A 305 -1.53 27.77 23.71
N LYS A 306 -0.41 28.49 23.88
CA LYS A 306 0.82 28.00 24.54
C LYS A 306 0.74 27.88 26.08
N LYS A 307 -0.41 28.14 26.69
CA LYS A 307 -0.58 28.03 28.14
C LYS A 307 -1.31 26.74 28.48
N GLU A 308 -0.59 25.81 29.12
CA GLU A 308 -1.14 24.69 29.89
C GLU A 308 -1.87 25.26 31.12
N LYS A 309 -3.02 25.91 30.88
CA LYS A 309 -4.00 26.08 31.95
C LYS A 309 -4.79 24.79 31.99
N GLU A 310 -4.68 24.04 33.06
CA GLU A 310 -5.63 22.99 33.41
C GLU A 310 -7.03 23.61 33.44
N ARG A 311 -7.72 23.53 32.31
CA ARG A 311 -9.13 23.92 32.23
C ARG A 311 -9.94 22.67 32.59
N PRO A 312 -10.98 22.81 33.42
CA PRO A 312 -11.79 21.68 33.80
C PRO A 312 -12.39 21.04 32.53
N TYR A 313 -12.34 19.70 32.45
CA TYR A 313 -12.96 18.88 31.41
C TYR A 313 -14.48 19.12 31.22
N SER A 314 -15.08 20.01 32.03
CA SER A 314 -16.49 20.32 32.08
C SER A 314 -17.07 20.77 30.73
N GLY A 315 -16.36 21.58 29.94
CA GLY A 315 -16.89 22.06 28.65
C GLY A 315 -17.11 20.94 27.62
N LEU A 316 -16.21 19.96 27.55
CA LEU A 316 -16.34 18.82 26.64
C LEU A 316 -17.37 17.81 27.16
N ILE A 317 -17.44 17.62 28.47
CA ILE A 317 -18.45 16.75 29.10
C ILE A 317 -19.86 17.33 28.90
N ILE A 318 -20.03 18.65 29.06
CA ILE A 318 -21.31 19.33 28.78
C ILE A 318 -21.69 19.17 27.31
N ALA A 319 -20.74 19.36 26.39
CA ALA A 319 -20.99 19.15 24.96
C ALA A 319 -21.41 17.70 24.66
N LEU A 320 -20.76 16.72 25.28
CA LEU A 320 -21.11 15.30 25.14
C LEU A 320 -22.52 15.00 25.67
N ILE A 321 -22.88 15.53 26.84
CA ILE A 321 -24.23 15.38 27.42
C ILE A 321 -25.28 15.99 26.49
N LEU A 322 -25.03 17.20 25.99
CA LEU A 322 -25.93 17.89 25.06
C LEU A 322 -26.06 17.14 23.73
N TRP A 323 -24.97 16.56 23.24
CA TRP A 323 -24.98 15.75 22.02
C TRP A 323 -25.83 14.48 22.19
N LEU A 324 -25.65 13.77 23.30
CA LEU A 324 -26.44 12.59 23.64
C LEU A 324 -27.92 12.94 23.84
N ALA A 325 -28.22 14.08 24.47
CA ALA A 325 -29.59 14.59 24.59
C ALA A 325 -30.20 14.89 23.21
N GLY A 326 -29.44 15.49 22.30
CA GLY A 326 -29.85 15.73 20.91
C GLY A 326 -30.17 14.43 20.17
N ILE A 327 -29.32 13.41 20.28
CA ILE A 327 -29.56 12.07 19.70
C ILE A 327 -30.84 11.46 20.26
N PHE A 328 -31.04 11.50 21.58
CA PHE A 328 -32.22 10.94 22.21
C PHE A 328 -33.51 11.67 21.76
N MET A 329 -33.47 13.00 21.65
CA MET A 329 -34.58 13.79 21.11
C MET A 329 -34.86 13.48 19.64
N PHE A 330 -33.82 13.34 18.81
CA PHE A 330 -33.93 13.01 17.39
C PHE A 330 -34.51 11.61 17.19
N ILE A 331 -34.08 10.63 17.99
CA ILE A 331 -34.67 9.29 17.99
C ILE A 331 -36.12 9.37 18.45
N GLY A 332 -36.44 10.14 19.50
CA GLY A 332 -37.81 10.33 20.00
C GLY A 332 -38.77 10.85 18.92
N THR A 333 -38.42 11.97 18.27
CA THR A 333 -39.19 12.51 17.15
C THR A 333 -39.21 11.55 15.95
N GLY A 334 -38.09 10.88 15.72
CA GLY A 334 -37.91 9.86 14.69
C GLY A 334 -38.83 8.65 14.88
N THR A 335 -39.05 8.14 16.09
CA THR A 335 -39.91 6.96 16.31
C THR A 335 -41.37 7.20 15.93
N ASP A 336 -41.90 8.41 16.16
CA ASP A 336 -43.25 8.79 15.76
C ASP A 336 -43.36 8.93 14.24
N THR A 337 -42.35 9.53 13.61
CA THR A 337 -42.21 9.56 12.16
C THR A 337 -42.10 8.15 11.61
N LEU A 338 -41.30 7.27 12.21
CA LEU A 338 -41.13 5.87 11.82
C LEU A 338 -42.42 5.05 11.98
N LYS A 339 -43.23 5.31 13.02
CA LYS A 339 -44.54 4.68 13.21
C LYS A 339 -45.57 5.13 12.17
N LYS A 340 -45.63 6.43 11.87
CA LYS A 340 -46.51 6.98 10.82
C LYS A 340 -46.10 6.53 9.43
N LEU A 341 -44.80 6.55 9.16
CA LEU A 341 -44.24 6.02 7.93
C LEU A 341 -44.47 4.49 7.85
N LYS A 342 -44.39 3.71 8.94
CA LYS A 342 -44.82 2.30 8.97
C LYS A 342 -46.33 2.12 8.72
N GLN A 343 -47.18 2.99 9.28
CA GLN A 343 -48.64 2.99 9.05
C GLN A 343 -49.03 3.43 7.63
N ASN A 344 -48.26 4.32 7.02
CA ASN A 344 -48.41 4.73 5.62
C ASN A 344 -47.67 3.78 4.65
N ASN A 345 -47.24 2.59 5.09
CA ASN A 345 -46.47 1.60 4.32
C ASN A 345 -45.11 2.10 3.74
N ILE A 346 -44.50 3.12 4.34
CA ILE A 346 -43.18 3.65 3.98
C ILE A 346 -42.03 2.94 4.75
N ILE A 347 -42.26 2.32 5.93
CA ILE A 347 -41.21 1.60 6.71
C ILE A 347 -41.59 0.17 7.11
N THR A 348 -42.52 -0.44 6.40
CA THR A 348 -42.54 -1.91 6.30
C THR A 348 -42.07 -2.30 4.93
N HIS A 349 -40.83 -1.92 4.66
CA HIS A 349 -39.99 -2.67 3.75
C HIS A 349 -38.81 -3.16 4.60
N ASP A 350 -38.84 -4.45 4.98
CA ASP A 350 -37.67 -5.29 4.71
C ASP A 350 -37.15 -4.86 3.35
N TRP A 351 -35.84 -4.66 3.20
CA TRP A 351 -35.08 -4.23 2.02
C TRP A 351 -35.47 -4.88 0.66
N GLU A 352 -36.73 -4.78 0.28
CA GLU A 352 -37.29 -4.81 -1.04
C GLU A 352 -37.14 -3.39 -1.54
N PHE A 353 -36.29 -3.27 -2.53
CA PHE A 353 -36.17 -2.13 -3.41
C PHE A 353 -37.60 -1.71 -3.83
N ASN A 354 -38.15 -0.65 -3.24
CA ASN A 354 -39.45 -0.14 -3.65
C ASN A 354 -39.30 0.52 -5.02
N GLN A 355 -39.51 -0.31 -6.03
CA GLN A 355 -39.59 0.04 -7.43
C GLN A 355 -40.91 0.80 -7.75
N ASP A 356 -41.88 0.87 -6.84
CA ASP A 356 -43.28 1.25 -7.14
C ASP A 356 -43.55 2.76 -7.28
N ALA A 357 -42.61 3.64 -6.97
CA ALA A 357 -42.74 5.06 -7.32
C ALA A 357 -42.33 5.38 -8.78
N VAL A 358 -41.68 4.43 -9.46
CA VAL A 358 -41.42 4.46 -10.92
C VAL A 358 -42.16 3.31 -11.64
N GLN A 359 -42.65 2.31 -10.91
CA GLN A 359 -43.35 1.12 -11.45
C GLN A 359 -44.86 1.16 -11.41
N LYS A 360 -45.49 2.33 -11.54
CA LYS A 360 -46.94 2.33 -11.71
C LYS A 360 -47.42 1.81 -13.09
N ASN A 361 -46.53 1.32 -13.96
CA ASN A 361 -46.85 0.69 -15.25
C ASN A 361 -45.75 -0.24 -15.82
N GLN A 362 -44.82 -0.75 -15.01
CA GLN A 362 -43.73 -1.60 -15.53
C GLN A 362 -44.05 -3.08 -15.31
N THR A 363 -44.39 -3.79 -16.39
CA THR A 363 -44.72 -5.22 -16.34
C THR A 363 -43.44 -6.05 -16.44
N TYR A 364 -43.17 -6.86 -15.42
CA TYR A 364 -42.18 -7.94 -15.53
C TYR A 364 -42.79 -9.13 -16.27
N THR A 365 -42.06 -9.68 -17.22
CA THR A 365 -42.49 -10.87 -17.95
C THR A 365 -41.43 -11.95 -17.83
N THR A 366 -41.88 -13.20 -17.73
CA THR A 366 -41.02 -14.38 -17.81
C THR A 366 -41.24 -15.03 -19.18
N GLU A 367 -40.17 -15.21 -19.94
CA GLU A 367 -40.20 -15.89 -21.23
C GLU A 367 -39.37 -17.18 -21.16
N SER A 368 -39.96 -18.29 -21.58
CA SER A 368 -39.23 -19.55 -21.72
C SER A 368 -38.45 -19.54 -23.03
N ARG A 369 -37.16 -19.90 -22.97
CA ARG A 369 -36.27 -19.96 -24.12
C ARG A 369 -36.01 -21.42 -24.48
N THR A 370 -36.21 -21.76 -25.75
CA THR A 370 -35.79 -23.05 -26.28
C THR A 370 -34.33 -22.92 -26.72
N VAL A 371 -33.45 -23.69 -26.11
CA VAL A 371 -32.00 -23.69 -26.39
C VAL A 371 -31.53 -25.12 -26.60
N ALA A 372 -30.39 -25.29 -27.28
CA ALA A 372 -29.74 -26.59 -27.41
C ALA A 372 -29.15 -27.05 -26.06
N ASP A 373 -28.77 -28.33 -25.96
CA ASP A 373 -28.19 -28.87 -24.74
C ASP A 373 -26.84 -28.19 -24.40
N PHE A 374 -26.63 -27.93 -23.11
CA PHE A 374 -25.40 -27.30 -22.59
C PHE A 374 -25.01 -27.86 -21.23
N THR A 375 -23.72 -27.81 -20.92
CA THR A 375 -23.13 -28.19 -19.61
C THR A 375 -22.29 -27.07 -19.00
N SER A 376 -22.19 -25.94 -19.70
CA SER A 376 -21.41 -24.77 -19.31
C SER A 376 -22.24 -23.52 -19.49
N ILE A 377 -22.08 -22.54 -18.60
CA ILE A 377 -22.81 -21.27 -18.65
C ILE A 377 -21.82 -20.11 -18.57
N GLU A 378 -22.03 -19.10 -19.40
CA GLU A 378 -21.26 -17.85 -19.44
C GLU A 378 -22.23 -16.66 -19.42
N ALA A 379 -22.25 -15.90 -18.32
CA ALA A 379 -23.02 -14.66 -18.21
C ALA A 379 -22.13 -13.43 -18.31
N ASN A 380 -22.54 -12.49 -19.16
CA ASN A 380 -21.85 -11.22 -19.36
C ASN A 380 -22.80 -10.05 -19.11
N GLY A 381 -22.52 -9.26 -18.07
CA GLY A 381 -23.26 -8.03 -17.77
C GLY A 381 -23.77 -7.94 -16.33
N TRP A 382 -24.97 -7.40 -16.15
CA TRP A 382 -25.67 -7.34 -14.85
C TRP A 382 -26.81 -8.36 -14.85
N ILE A 383 -26.44 -9.64 -14.75
CA ILE A 383 -27.35 -10.78 -14.89
C ILE A 383 -27.25 -11.65 -13.64
N THR A 384 -28.40 -11.99 -13.05
CA THR A 384 -28.52 -12.99 -12.00
C THR A 384 -28.93 -14.32 -12.62
N ILE A 385 -28.11 -15.35 -12.43
CA ILE A 385 -28.39 -16.73 -12.81
C ILE A 385 -28.92 -17.48 -11.59
N GLU A 386 -30.15 -17.97 -11.66
CA GLU A 386 -30.75 -18.87 -10.67
C GLU A 386 -30.69 -20.30 -11.21
N LEU A 387 -29.90 -21.17 -10.59
CA LEU A 387 -29.67 -22.55 -11.01
C LEU A 387 -30.40 -23.55 -10.12
N THR A 388 -31.11 -24.49 -10.75
CA THR A 388 -31.79 -25.60 -10.09
C THR A 388 -31.36 -26.92 -10.71
N GLN A 389 -30.86 -27.86 -9.89
CA GLN A 389 -30.53 -29.20 -10.38
C GLN A 389 -31.81 -30.00 -10.57
N GLN A 390 -32.09 -30.42 -11.81
CA GLN A 390 -33.27 -31.19 -12.19
C GLN A 390 -33.05 -31.98 -13.49
N PRO A 391 -33.78 -33.09 -13.74
CA PRO A 391 -33.55 -33.92 -14.93
C PRO A 391 -33.83 -33.22 -16.26
N GLU A 392 -34.80 -32.30 -16.28
CA GLU A 392 -35.20 -31.60 -17.50
C GLU A 392 -34.48 -30.27 -17.65
N GLN A 393 -33.78 -30.09 -18.77
CA GLN A 393 -33.11 -28.82 -19.07
C GLN A 393 -34.14 -27.74 -19.41
N SER A 394 -34.04 -26.58 -18.76
CA SER A 394 -34.92 -25.44 -19.02
C SER A 394 -34.20 -24.12 -18.85
N VAL A 395 -34.59 -23.12 -19.64
CA VAL A 395 -34.07 -21.75 -19.54
C VAL A 395 -35.25 -20.78 -19.61
N SER A 396 -35.37 -19.88 -18.65
CA SER A 396 -36.34 -18.79 -18.71
C SER A 396 -35.73 -17.48 -18.26
N VAL A 397 -36.12 -16.39 -18.93
CA VAL A 397 -35.63 -15.04 -18.67
C VAL A 397 -36.75 -14.22 -18.07
N LYS A 398 -36.51 -13.63 -16.90
CA LYS A 398 -37.41 -12.70 -16.22
C LYS A 398 -36.78 -11.32 -16.17
N THR A 399 -37.43 -10.35 -16.81
CA THR A 399 -37.08 -8.93 -16.77
C THR A 399 -38.29 -8.08 -17.17
N LEU A 400 -38.13 -6.76 -17.28
CA LEU A 400 -39.15 -5.86 -17.81
C LEU A 400 -39.45 -6.18 -19.29
N SER A 401 -40.73 -6.24 -19.68
CA SER A 401 -41.15 -6.70 -21.02
C SER A 401 -40.43 -5.99 -22.17
N GLU A 402 -40.11 -4.70 -22.00
CA GLU A 402 -39.41 -3.90 -23.02
C GLU A 402 -37.95 -4.32 -23.27
N TYR A 403 -37.28 -4.92 -22.28
CA TYR A 403 -35.87 -5.36 -22.40
C TYR A 403 -35.72 -6.83 -22.76
N LEU A 404 -36.79 -7.61 -22.67
CA LEU A 404 -36.80 -9.04 -22.92
C LEU A 404 -36.23 -9.43 -24.31
N PRO A 405 -36.50 -8.71 -25.43
CA PRO A 405 -35.90 -9.03 -26.73
C PRO A 405 -34.39 -8.81 -26.81
N ASN A 406 -33.85 -7.96 -25.92
CA ASN A 406 -32.45 -7.55 -25.91
C ASN A 406 -31.59 -8.47 -25.02
N VAL A 407 -32.20 -9.43 -24.32
CA VAL A 407 -31.48 -10.48 -23.59
C VAL A 407 -31.33 -11.68 -24.51
N LYS A 408 -30.09 -12.00 -24.89
CA LYS A 408 -29.76 -13.13 -25.75
C LYS A 408 -29.33 -14.33 -24.91
N THR A 409 -29.83 -15.50 -25.31
CA THR A 409 -29.52 -16.80 -24.73
C THR A 409 -29.16 -17.73 -25.89
N GLU A 410 -27.87 -17.95 -26.12
CA GLU A 410 -27.38 -18.69 -27.27
C GLU A 410 -26.45 -19.80 -26.81
N VAL A 411 -26.59 -20.99 -27.40
CA VAL A 411 -25.71 -22.12 -27.07
C VAL A 411 -24.69 -22.30 -28.19
N MET A 412 -23.41 -22.14 -27.86
CA MET A 412 -22.29 -22.36 -28.77
C MET A 412 -21.32 -23.35 -28.15
N ASN A 413 -21.03 -24.46 -28.84
CA ASN A 413 -20.12 -25.51 -28.37
C ASN A 413 -20.47 -26.06 -26.97
N GLY A 414 -21.76 -26.21 -26.65
CA GLY A 414 -22.23 -26.69 -25.34
C GLY A 414 -22.12 -25.66 -24.20
N ILE A 415 -21.83 -24.40 -24.52
CA ILE A 415 -21.80 -23.26 -23.59
C ILE A 415 -23.05 -22.40 -23.84
N LEU A 416 -23.91 -22.27 -22.84
CA LEU A 416 -24.99 -21.29 -22.84
C LEU A 416 -24.42 -19.90 -22.53
N LYS A 417 -24.42 -19.03 -23.52
CA LYS A 417 -24.03 -17.63 -23.40
C LYS A 417 -25.25 -16.76 -23.15
N ILE A 418 -25.16 -15.96 -22.11
CA ILE A 418 -26.21 -15.05 -21.67
C ILE A 418 -25.63 -13.65 -21.64
N TYR A 419 -26.14 -12.77 -22.48
CA TYR A 419 -25.67 -11.40 -22.59
C TYR A 419 -26.81 -10.48 -23.02
N SER A 420 -26.57 -9.18 -22.99
CA SER A 420 -27.56 -8.20 -23.40
C SER A 420 -26.97 -7.18 -24.37
N GLU A 421 -27.74 -6.80 -25.40
CA GLU A 421 -27.26 -5.97 -26.51
C GLU A 421 -27.23 -4.46 -26.20
N ASP A 422 -28.10 -3.95 -25.31
CA ASP A 422 -28.09 -2.50 -24.99
C ASP A 422 -26.88 -2.07 -24.16
N LYS A 423 -26.48 -0.80 -24.36
CA LYS A 423 -25.26 -0.18 -23.80
C LYS A 423 -25.47 0.65 -22.53
N LEU A 424 -26.70 0.72 -21.98
CA LEU A 424 -27.09 1.59 -20.86
C LEU A 424 -27.41 0.81 -19.58
N ILE A 425 -27.49 1.51 -18.43
CA ILE A 425 -27.86 0.94 -17.13
C ILE A 425 -29.28 0.33 -17.22
N LYS A 426 -29.40 -0.97 -16.97
CA LYS A 426 -30.61 -1.77 -17.19
C LYS A 426 -31.25 -2.21 -15.86
N PRO A 427 -32.55 -2.57 -15.85
CA PRO A 427 -33.15 -3.30 -14.75
C PRO A 427 -32.44 -4.64 -14.52
N LYS A 428 -32.64 -5.22 -13.33
CA LYS A 428 -32.15 -6.56 -12.99
C LYS A 428 -32.70 -7.59 -14.01
N ILE A 429 -31.81 -8.34 -14.64
CA ILE A 429 -32.16 -9.48 -15.50
C ILE A 429 -31.94 -10.76 -14.69
N THR A 430 -33.00 -11.54 -14.51
CA THR A 430 -32.91 -12.85 -13.85
C THR A 430 -33.09 -13.94 -14.90
N VAL A 431 -32.14 -14.88 -14.99
CA VAL A 431 -32.24 -16.06 -15.85
C VAL A 431 -32.29 -17.30 -14.98
N ARG A 432 -33.41 -18.03 -15.07
CA ARG A 432 -33.63 -19.28 -14.35
C ARG A 432 -33.27 -20.45 -15.25
N ILE A 433 -32.42 -21.32 -14.74
CA ILE A 433 -31.85 -22.42 -15.49
C ILE A 433 -32.02 -23.72 -14.71
N GLY A 434 -32.70 -24.68 -15.31
CA GLY A 434 -32.76 -26.06 -14.83
C GLY A 434 -31.78 -26.93 -15.62
N VAL A 435 -30.94 -27.71 -14.92
CA VAL A 435 -29.97 -28.63 -15.54
C VAL A 435 -29.75 -29.87 -14.70
N ASP A 436 -29.46 -31.01 -15.32
CA ASP A 436 -29.11 -32.24 -14.59
C ASP A 436 -27.67 -32.20 -14.06
N SER A 437 -26.74 -31.68 -14.87
CA SER A 437 -25.34 -31.53 -14.50
C SER A 437 -24.73 -30.26 -15.07
N ILE A 438 -23.74 -29.73 -14.37
CA ILE A 438 -23.01 -28.52 -14.75
C ILE A 438 -21.52 -28.71 -14.46
N SER A 439 -20.68 -28.33 -15.43
CA SER A 439 -19.21 -28.46 -15.32
C SER A 439 -18.49 -27.12 -15.24
N ASN A 440 -19.05 -26.05 -15.82
CA ASN A 440 -18.40 -24.75 -15.86
C ASN A 440 -19.41 -23.60 -15.71
N LEU A 441 -19.09 -22.65 -14.85
CA LEU A 441 -19.88 -21.46 -14.59
C LEU A 441 -18.97 -20.23 -14.66
N GLU A 442 -19.29 -19.31 -15.56
CA GLU A 442 -18.55 -18.07 -15.72
C GLU A 442 -19.48 -16.87 -15.58
N ALA A 443 -19.11 -15.94 -14.69
CA ALA A 443 -19.81 -14.67 -14.48
C ALA A 443 -18.83 -13.51 -14.69
N ASN A 444 -19.16 -12.66 -15.66
CA ASN A 444 -18.36 -11.52 -16.07
C ASN A 444 -19.13 -10.21 -15.87
N GLY A 445 -18.49 -9.23 -15.25
CA GLY A 445 -19.08 -7.91 -15.01
C GLY A 445 -19.66 -7.80 -13.60
N ALA A 446 -20.96 -7.52 -13.50
CA ALA A 446 -21.70 -7.41 -12.24
C ALA A 446 -22.73 -8.54 -12.13
N SER A 447 -22.31 -9.75 -12.50
CA SER A 447 -23.17 -10.93 -12.59
C SER A 447 -23.19 -11.70 -11.27
N GLU A 448 -24.33 -12.35 -11.00
CA GLU A 448 -24.53 -13.16 -9.81
C GLU A 448 -24.96 -14.59 -10.22
N ILE A 449 -24.43 -15.60 -9.54
CA ILE A 449 -24.82 -17.00 -9.70
C ILE A 449 -25.36 -17.50 -8.36
N GLU A 450 -26.56 -18.09 -8.35
CA GLU A 450 -27.20 -18.61 -7.15
C GLU A 450 -27.71 -20.03 -7.38
N PHE A 451 -27.34 -20.95 -6.49
CA PHE A 451 -27.89 -22.31 -6.47
C PHE A 451 -29.15 -22.34 -5.60
N MET A 452 -30.29 -22.59 -6.23
CA MET A 452 -31.61 -22.62 -5.59
C MET A 452 -31.83 -23.90 -4.76
N ASN A 453 -31.13 -24.98 -5.11
CA ASN A 453 -31.09 -26.24 -4.37
C ASN A 453 -29.64 -26.76 -4.27
N SER A 454 -29.42 -27.82 -3.48
CA SER A 454 -28.09 -28.41 -3.34
C SER A 454 -27.74 -29.31 -4.53
N PHE A 455 -26.58 -29.10 -5.13
CA PHE A 455 -26.12 -29.83 -6.31
C PHE A 455 -25.21 -31.02 -5.94
N ASN A 456 -25.28 -32.10 -6.72
CA ASN A 456 -24.26 -33.14 -6.78
C ASN A 456 -23.43 -32.96 -8.05
N VAL A 457 -22.13 -32.72 -7.91
CA VAL A 457 -21.22 -32.48 -9.04
C VAL A 457 -19.99 -33.36 -8.94
N LYS A 458 -19.43 -33.77 -10.08
CA LYS A 458 -18.11 -34.41 -10.09
C LYS A 458 -17.02 -33.35 -10.08
N ASN A 459 -16.94 -32.59 -11.17
CA ASN A 459 -16.01 -31.49 -11.33
C ASN A 459 -16.80 -30.23 -11.68
N LEU A 460 -16.57 -29.15 -10.94
CA LEU A 460 -17.18 -27.86 -11.20
C LEU A 460 -16.09 -26.78 -11.23
N ASN A 461 -16.03 -26.04 -12.33
CA ASN A 461 -15.19 -24.86 -12.47
C ASN A 461 -16.07 -23.60 -12.36
N ILE A 462 -15.68 -22.66 -11.50
CA ILE A 462 -16.35 -21.38 -11.32
C ILE A 462 -15.34 -20.26 -11.56
N ARG A 463 -15.68 -19.36 -12.48
CA ARG A 463 -14.88 -18.18 -12.79
C ARG A 463 -15.70 -16.92 -12.59
N LEU A 464 -15.26 -16.07 -11.66
CA LEU A 464 -15.86 -14.78 -11.36
C LEU A 464 -14.90 -13.68 -11.81
N GLN A 465 -15.36 -12.79 -12.69
CA GLN A 465 -14.57 -11.67 -13.19
C GLN A 465 -15.31 -10.35 -12.97
N GLY A 466 -14.57 -9.33 -12.50
CA GLY A 466 -15.12 -8.01 -12.21
C GLY A 466 -15.73 -7.93 -10.81
N ALA A 467 -16.95 -7.39 -10.73
CA ALA A 467 -17.75 -7.22 -9.51
C ALA A 467 -18.82 -8.32 -9.41
N SER A 468 -18.40 -9.58 -9.59
CA SER A 468 -19.30 -10.73 -9.68
C SER A 468 -19.43 -11.49 -8.35
N LYS A 469 -20.56 -12.17 -8.16
CA LYS A 469 -20.83 -12.96 -6.96
C LYS A 469 -21.30 -14.38 -7.31
N SER A 470 -20.96 -15.36 -6.50
CA SER A 470 -21.65 -16.65 -6.52
C SER A 470 -21.98 -17.16 -5.12
N ASP A 471 -23.16 -17.74 -4.98
CA ASP A 471 -23.62 -18.50 -3.82
C ASP A 471 -23.98 -19.91 -4.28
N ILE A 472 -23.19 -20.90 -3.83
CA ILE A 472 -23.37 -22.30 -4.22
C ILE A 472 -23.66 -23.20 -3.02
N LYS A 473 -24.52 -24.20 -3.25
CA LYS A 473 -24.90 -25.22 -2.27
C LYS A 473 -24.62 -26.59 -2.85
N LEU A 474 -23.79 -27.38 -2.17
CA LEU A 474 -23.32 -28.68 -2.68
C LEU A 474 -23.67 -29.80 -1.71
N ASN A 475 -24.36 -30.83 -2.19
CA ASN A 475 -24.50 -32.08 -1.45
C ASN A 475 -23.18 -32.87 -1.48
N SER A 476 -22.52 -32.89 -2.65
CA SER A 476 -21.20 -33.48 -2.83
C SER A 476 -20.50 -32.91 -4.07
N ALA A 477 -19.19 -32.72 -3.98
CA ALA A 477 -18.31 -32.38 -5.10
C ALA A 477 -17.00 -33.19 -5.03
N GLN A 478 -16.53 -33.79 -6.13
CA GLN A 478 -15.19 -34.42 -6.13
C GLN A 478 -14.10 -33.36 -6.28
N LYS A 479 -14.32 -32.41 -7.18
CA LYS A 479 -13.39 -31.29 -7.41
C LYS A 479 -14.15 -30.00 -7.67
N LEU A 480 -13.75 -28.96 -6.95
CA LEU A 480 -14.24 -27.61 -7.13
C LEU A 480 -13.05 -26.68 -7.40
N ASP A 481 -12.97 -26.14 -8.60
CA ASP A 481 -11.98 -25.14 -9.00
C ASP A 481 -12.65 -23.77 -9.08
N VAL A 482 -12.14 -22.79 -8.34
CA VAL A 482 -12.72 -21.44 -8.24
C VAL A 482 -11.65 -20.40 -8.55
N LYS A 483 -11.94 -19.53 -9.52
CA LYS A 483 -11.07 -18.39 -9.86
C LYS A 483 -11.84 -17.09 -9.69
N LEU A 484 -11.33 -16.21 -8.84
CA LEU A 484 -11.87 -14.87 -8.61
C LEU A 484 -10.88 -13.83 -9.12
N LEU A 485 -11.32 -13.01 -10.07
CA LEU A 485 -10.53 -11.98 -10.72
C LEU A 485 -11.21 -10.61 -10.51
N GLY A 486 -10.65 -9.79 -9.63
CA GLY A 486 -11.15 -8.44 -9.34
C GLY A 486 -11.85 -8.32 -7.99
N ALA A 487 -13.00 -7.64 -7.95
CA ALA A 487 -13.78 -7.37 -6.73
C ALA A 487 -14.93 -8.38 -6.60
N SER A 488 -14.61 -9.67 -6.51
CA SER A 488 -15.59 -10.75 -6.56
C SER A 488 -15.86 -11.38 -5.19
N LYS A 489 -17.06 -11.95 -5.01
CA LYS A 489 -17.44 -12.69 -3.80
C LYS A 489 -17.83 -14.13 -4.12
N PHE A 490 -17.25 -15.09 -3.43
CA PHE A 490 -17.60 -16.50 -3.52
C PHE A 490 -18.11 -16.99 -2.16
N GLU A 491 -19.32 -17.53 -2.14
CA GLU A 491 -19.96 -18.16 -0.99
C GLU A 491 -20.26 -19.61 -1.35
N ALA A 492 -19.85 -20.55 -0.48
CA ALA A 492 -20.11 -21.96 -0.68
C ALA A 492 -20.41 -22.69 0.63
N SER A 493 -21.36 -23.62 0.55
CA SER A 493 -21.71 -24.53 1.64
C SER A 493 -21.84 -25.95 1.13
N GLY A 494 -21.58 -26.94 2.00
CA GLY A 494 -21.74 -28.35 1.66
C GLY A 494 -20.50 -29.21 1.88
N ILE A 495 -20.28 -30.18 0.99
CA ILE A 495 -19.16 -31.13 1.07
C ILE A 495 -18.41 -31.17 -0.27
N ALA A 496 -17.07 -31.09 -0.21
CA ALA A 496 -16.18 -31.31 -1.35
C ALA A 496 -15.00 -32.22 -0.99
N ASP A 497 -14.52 -33.05 -1.91
CA ASP A 497 -13.27 -33.79 -1.70
C ASP A 497 -12.08 -32.85 -1.89
N SER A 498 -12.01 -32.11 -3.00
CA SER A 498 -10.94 -31.16 -3.29
C SER A 498 -11.46 -29.77 -3.68
N LEU A 499 -10.93 -28.75 -3.03
CA LEU A 499 -11.22 -27.34 -3.29
C LEU A 499 -9.94 -26.60 -3.70
N PHE A 500 -9.95 -25.99 -4.87
CA PHE A 500 -8.87 -25.19 -5.41
C PHE A 500 -9.37 -23.76 -5.63
N ILE A 501 -8.74 -22.77 -5.00
CA ILE A 501 -9.16 -21.36 -5.07
C ILE A 501 -7.98 -20.50 -5.52
N GLU A 502 -8.21 -19.64 -6.50
CA GLU A 502 -7.29 -18.58 -6.94
C GLU A 502 -8.02 -17.24 -6.81
N GLY A 503 -7.67 -16.44 -5.79
CA GLY A 503 -8.28 -15.15 -5.50
C GLY A 503 -7.32 -14.00 -5.78
N LEU A 504 -7.50 -13.33 -6.93
CA LEU A 504 -6.67 -12.21 -7.36
C LEU A 504 -7.44 -10.89 -7.25
N GLY A 505 -6.85 -9.89 -6.58
CA GLY A 505 -7.42 -8.54 -6.48
C GLY A 505 -8.05 -8.24 -5.13
N ALA A 506 -9.33 -7.88 -5.09
CA ALA A 506 -10.10 -7.55 -3.88
C ALA A 506 -11.21 -8.58 -3.67
N SER A 507 -10.82 -9.84 -3.55
CA SER A 507 -11.76 -10.96 -3.53
C SER A 507 -12.16 -11.36 -2.12
N LYS A 508 -13.43 -11.71 -1.92
CA LYS A 508 -13.94 -12.28 -0.66
C LYS A 508 -14.40 -13.72 -0.89
N ILE A 509 -13.82 -14.65 -0.13
CA ILE A 509 -14.13 -16.08 -0.18
C ILE A 509 -14.67 -16.50 1.19
N ASP A 510 -15.93 -16.88 1.24
CA ASP A 510 -16.63 -17.39 2.43
C ASP A 510 -17.03 -18.86 2.16
N ALA A 511 -16.16 -19.79 2.53
CA ALA A 511 -16.32 -21.24 2.33
C ALA A 511 -16.00 -22.04 3.61
N ASP A 512 -16.27 -21.45 4.77
CA ASP A 512 -16.17 -22.10 6.09
C ASP A 512 -17.23 -23.18 6.31
N ASP A 513 -18.40 -23.02 5.68
CA ASP A 513 -19.49 -24.01 5.66
C ASP A 513 -19.33 -25.08 4.56
N LEU A 514 -18.24 -25.05 3.78
CA LEU A 514 -17.91 -26.05 2.78
C LEU A 514 -16.82 -27.01 3.31
N PHE A 515 -17.25 -28.13 3.89
CA PHE A 515 -16.36 -29.14 4.47
C PHE A 515 -15.55 -29.83 3.36
N SER A 516 -14.27 -29.50 3.28
CA SER A 516 -13.37 -30.02 2.24
C SER A 516 -12.27 -30.90 2.83
N LYS A 517 -11.89 -31.99 2.16
CA LYS A 517 -10.74 -32.82 2.59
C LYS A 517 -9.43 -32.16 2.25
N PHE A 518 -9.27 -31.79 0.98
CA PHE A 518 -8.08 -31.15 0.42
C PHE A 518 -8.42 -29.73 0.01
N VAL A 519 -7.70 -28.75 0.55
CA VAL A 519 -7.86 -27.34 0.18
C VAL A 519 -6.54 -26.77 -0.30
N LYS A 520 -6.51 -26.21 -1.50
CA LYS A 520 -5.43 -25.38 -1.98
C LYS A 520 -5.97 -23.98 -2.31
N ILE A 521 -5.35 -22.96 -1.76
CA ILE A 521 -5.74 -21.57 -1.97
C ILE A 521 -4.53 -20.69 -2.27
N ASP A 522 -4.62 -19.90 -3.33
CA ASP A 522 -3.73 -18.78 -3.63
C ASP A 522 -4.54 -17.49 -3.52
N ALA A 523 -4.21 -16.64 -2.55
CA ALA A 523 -4.83 -15.36 -2.33
C ALA A 523 -3.80 -14.24 -2.49
N SER A 524 -4.05 -13.32 -3.42
CA SER A 524 -3.21 -12.15 -3.67
C SER A 524 -4.01 -10.85 -3.67
N GLY A 525 -3.33 -9.73 -3.45
CA GLY A 525 -3.94 -8.39 -3.38
C GLY A 525 -4.53 -8.08 -1.99
N ALA A 526 -5.77 -7.62 -1.94
CA ALA A 526 -6.54 -7.31 -0.73
C ALA A 526 -7.65 -8.36 -0.50
N SER A 527 -7.31 -9.63 -0.70
CA SER A 527 -8.26 -10.74 -0.65
C SER A 527 -8.46 -11.29 0.77
N LYS A 528 -9.70 -11.65 1.12
CA LYS A 528 -10.03 -12.30 2.40
C LYS A 528 -10.69 -13.65 2.14
N ALA A 529 -10.16 -14.71 2.72
CA ALA A 529 -10.67 -16.06 2.56
C ALA A 529 -10.95 -16.75 3.90
N LYS A 530 -12.05 -17.48 3.95
CA LYS A 530 -12.38 -18.46 4.98
C LYS A 530 -12.64 -19.80 4.31
N VAL A 531 -11.97 -20.84 4.78
CA VAL A 531 -12.07 -22.19 4.19
C VAL A 531 -12.03 -23.25 5.29
N ASN A 532 -12.60 -24.42 5.03
CA ASN A 532 -12.63 -25.55 5.94
C ASN A 532 -11.91 -26.76 5.33
N ALA A 533 -10.84 -27.22 5.98
CA ALA A 533 -10.00 -28.32 5.52
C ALA A 533 -9.80 -29.37 6.63
N SER A 534 -10.03 -30.65 6.32
CA SER A 534 -9.91 -31.75 7.29
C SER A 534 -8.66 -32.63 7.13
N GLU A 535 -8.13 -32.82 5.92
CA GLU A 535 -6.95 -33.66 5.68
C GLU A 535 -5.70 -32.85 5.35
N GLU A 536 -5.76 -32.00 4.32
CA GLU A 536 -4.61 -31.24 3.84
C GLU A 536 -4.99 -29.82 3.43
N PHE A 537 -4.18 -28.86 3.88
CA PHE A 537 -4.30 -27.46 3.52
C PHE A 537 -2.98 -26.93 2.94
N ILE A 538 -3.07 -26.32 1.75
CA ILE A 538 -1.97 -25.62 1.08
C ILE A 538 -2.41 -24.16 0.85
N GLY A 539 -1.79 -23.22 1.55
CA GLY A 539 -2.14 -21.80 1.47
C GLY A 539 -0.99 -20.93 1.00
N GLU A 540 -1.21 -20.16 -0.06
CA GLU A 540 -0.32 -19.10 -0.52
C GLU A 540 -1.03 -17.75 -0.32
N ALA A 541 -0.45 -16.87 0.49
CA ALA A 541 -1.02 -15.55 0.79
C ALA A 541 -0.01 -14.45 0.46
N ASN A 542 -0.41 -13.48 -0.34
CA ASN A 542 0.47 -12.44 -0.87
C ASN A 542 -0.13 -11.03 -0.67
N ALA A 543 0.73 -10.02 -0.51
CA ALA A 543 0.34 -8.62 -0.31
C ALA A 543 -0.45 -8.35 1.00
N ALA A 544 -1.72 -7.96 0.94
CA ALA A 544 -2.56 -7.61 2.10
C ALA A 544 -3.67 -8.65 2.32
N SER A 545 -3.46 -9.89 1.87
CA SER A 545 -4.45 -10.96 1.94
C SER A 545 -4.53 -11.61 3.32
N LYS A 546 -5.73 -12.04 3.71
CA LYS A 546 -5.98 -12.80 4.94
C LYS A 546 -6.69 -14.12 4.63
N ILE A 547 -6.16 -15.24 5.10
CA ILE A 547 -6.78 -16.56 4.99
C ILE A 547 -7.04 -17.10 6.40
N SER A 548 -8.27 -17.54 6.67
CA SER A 548 -8.66 -18.21 7.91
C SER A 548 -9.07 -19.64 7.58
N VAL A 549 -8.50 -20.61 8.29
CA VAL A 549 -8.67 -22.03 8.03
C VAL A 549 -9.30 -22.70 9.25
N SER A 550 -10.45 -23.34 9.05
CA SER A 550 -11.11 -24.20 10.05
C SER A 550 -10.97 -25.68 9.66
N GLY A 551 -11.43 -26.60 10.54
CA GLY A 551 -11.46 -28.05 10.25
C GLY A 551 -10.26 -28.85 10.73
N ASN A 552 -9.20 -28.19 11.24
CA ASN A 552 -7.98 -28.79 11.79
C ASN A 552 -7.29 -29.80 10.85
N PRO A 553 -6.74 -29.34 9.71
CA PRO A 553 -6.13 -30.22 8.71
C PRO A 553 -4.86 -30.91 9.25
N VAL A 554 -4.70 -32.19 8.90
CA VAL A 554 -3.58 -33.06 9.29
C VAL A 554 -2.26 -32.58 8.69
N LYS A 555 -2.27 -32.18 7.41
CA LYS A 555 -1.11 -31.63 6.69
C LYS A 555 -1.32 -30.16 6.38
N ARG A 556 -0.26 -29.37 6.56
CA ARG A 556 -0.28 -27.91 6.38
C ARG A 556 0.97 -27.46 5.64
N SER A 557 0.79 -26.71 4.56
CA SER A 557 1.86 -26.06 3.83
C SER A 557 1.48 -24.62 3.53
N ASN A 558 2.22 -23.68 4.11
CA ASN A 558 1.89 -22.26 4.05
C ASN A 558 3.06 -21.45 3.49
N SER A 559 2.75 -20.53 2.59
CA SER A 559 3.66 -19.51 2.11
C SER A 559 3.00 -18.15 2.26
N THR A 560 3.68 -17.20 2.91
CA THR A 560 3.20 -15.84 3.07
C THR A 560 4.23 -14.84 2.59
N SER A 561 3.78 -13.78 1.93
CA SER A 561 4.61 -12.66 1.53
C SER A 561 3.91 -11.31 1.73
N GLY A 562 4.67 -10.25 2.02
CA GLY A 562 4.12 -8.91 2.30
C GLY A 562 3.49 -8.81 3.70
N GLY A 563 2.36 -8.11 3.80
CA GLY A 563 1.56 -7.96 5.03
C GLY A 563 0.43 -8.99 5.15
N SER A 564 0.58 -10.14 4.53
CA SER A 564 -0.43 -11.20 4.49
C SER A 564 -0.42 -12.06 5.75
N PHE A 565 -1.54 -12.72 6.03
CA PHE A 565 -1.71 -13.54 7.23
C PHE A 565 -2.54 -14.80 6.96
N ILE A 566 -2.10 -15.95 7.46
CA ILE A 566 -2.85 -17.21 7.46
C ILE A 566 -3.07 -17.63 8.91
N ASP A 567 -4.34 -17.78 9.29
CA ASP A 567 -4.79 -18.13 10.63
C ASP A 567 -5.47 -19.50 10.64
N TYR A 568 -5.35 -20.20 11.76
CA TYR A 568 -6.03 -21.48 12.00
C TYR A 568 -6.98 -21.31 13.18
N GLU A 569 -8.28 -21.51 12.95
CA GLU A 569 -9.34 -21.40 13.96
C GLU A 569 -9.51 -22.69 14.78
#